data_AF-A0A2K3M660-F1
#
_entry.id   AF-A0A2K3M660-F1
#
_cell.length_a   1.000
_cell.length_b   1.000
_cell.length_c   1.000
_cell.angle_alpha   90.00
_cell.angle_beta   90.00
_cell.angle_gamma   90.00
#
_symmetry.space_group_name_H-M   'P 1'
#
loop_
_entity.id
_entity.type
_entity.pdbx_description
1 polymer ?
#
loop_
_entity_poly.entity_id
_entity_poly.type
_entity_poly.pdbx_seq_one_letter_code
_entity_poly.pdbx_strand_id
1 'polypeptide(L)'
;MFNKVELSISSYDTAFVAMIPSSASPHAPFFPQCLNWLLDNQLLDGSWGLPNRDPLLINDALLSTLACILALKQWGIGEDKMNKGTLLF
;
A
#
# COMPACT_ATOMS: atom_id res chain seq x y z
N MET A 1 21.38 -7.99 25.20
CA MET A 1 21.27 -8.52 23.83
C MET A 1 19.90 -8.10 23.33
N PHE A 2 19.81 -7.15 22.41
CA PHE A 2 18.50 -6.68 21.92
C PHE A 2 17.92 -7.77 21.01
N ASN A 3 16.74 -8.30 21.37
CA ASN A 3 15.99 -9.15 20.47
C ASN A 3 15.65 -8.34 19.23
N LYS A 4 16.10 -8.80 18.06
CA LYS A 4 15.72 -8.23 16.79
C LYS A 4 14.23 -8.51 16.61
N VAL A 5 13.40 -7.48 16.75
CA VAL A 5 11.97 -7.59 16.46
C VAL A 5 11.84 -7.64 14.94
N GLU A 6 11.43 -8.79 14.40
CA GLU A 6 11.02 -8.87 13.00
C GLU A 6 9.62 -8.24 12.89
N LEU A 7 9.58 -7.04 12.33
CA LEU A 7 8.34 -6.33 12.03
C LEU A 7 7.95 -6.60 10.59
N SER A 8 6.66 -6.86 10.35
CA SER A 8 6.10 -6.89 9.00
C SER A 8 5.99 -5.47 8.45
N ILE A 9 5.99 -5.36 7.10
CA ILE A 9 5.76 -4.08 6.44
C ILE A 9 4.27 -3.74 6.56
N SER A 10 3.97 -2.54 7.07
CA SER A 10 2.63 -1.98 7.08
C SER A 10 2.30 -1.43 5.70
N SER A 11 1.33 -2.05 5.02
CA SER A 11 0.86 -1.58 3.71
C SER A 11 0.22 -0.20 3.82
N TYR A 12 -0.56 0.02 4.87
CA TYR A 12 -1.19 1.31 5.18
C TYR A 12 -0.15 2.43 5.30
N ASP A 13 0.85 2.29 6.18
CA ASP A 13 1.86 3.33 6.39
C ASP A 13 2.72 3.55 5.13
N THR A 14 3.05 2.47 4.43
CA THR A 14 3.80 2.56 3.17
C THR A 14 3.02 3.35 2.11
N ALA A 15 1.71 3.17 2.03
CA ALA A 15 0.86 3.94 1.12
C ALA A 15 0.82 5.44 1.49
N PHE A 16 0.76 5.77 2.78
CA PHE A 16 0.85 7.15 3.24
C PHE A 16 2.17 7.81 2.84
N VAL A 17 3.29 7.10 3.01
CA VAL A 17 4.61 7.61 2.61
C VAL A 17 4.71 7.73 1.08
N ALA A 18 4.12 6.81 0.32
CA ALA A 18 4.09 6.86 -1.14
C ALA A 18 3.36 8.08 -1.70
N MET A 19 2.43 8.68 -0.94
CA MET A 19 1.69 9.88 -1.34
C MET A 19 2.49 11.18 -1.16
N ILE A 20 3.65 11.17 -0.49
CA ILE A 20 4.41 12.39 -0.22
C ILE A 20 5.01 12.94 -1.52
N PRO A 21 4.64 14.16 -1.96
CA PRO A 21 5.19 14.74 -3.19
C PRO A 21 6.61 15.24 -2.98
N SER A 22 7.41 15.22 -4.04
CA SER A 22 8.76 15.76 -4.00
C SER A 22 8.76 17.28 -3.92
N SER A 23 9.60 17.83 -3.05
CA SER A 23 9.81 19.28 -2.95
C SER A 23 10.44 19.88 -4.22
N ALA A 24 11.19 19.07 -4.98
CA ALA A 24 11.81 19.49 -6.23
C ALA A 24 10.88 19.31 -7.45
N SER A 25 9.92 18.38 -7.38
CA SER A 25 8.97 18.12 -8.46
C SER A 25 7.63 17.64 -7.86
N PRO A 26 6.63 18.53 -7.73
CA PRO A 26 5.33 18.18 -7.13
C PRO A 26 4.56 17.06 -7.86
N HIS A 27 4.95 16.77 -9.11
CA HIS A 27 4.37 15.70 -9.93
C HIS A 27 5.12 14.36 -9.81
N ALA A 28 6.08 14.25 -8.89
CA ALA A 28 6.80 13.01 -8.61
C ALA A 28 6.76 12.67 -7.11
N PRO A 29 6.73 11.38 -6.75
CA PRO A 29 6.81 10.96 -5.35
C PRO A 29 8.21 11.27 -4.78
N PHE A 30 8.26 11.69 -3.51
CA PHE A 30 9.53 11.85 -2.80
C PHE A 30 10.17 10.48 -2.47
N PHE A 31 9.33 9.46 -2.26
CA PHE A 31 9.75 8.09 -1.96
C PHE A 31 9.22 7.08 -3.01
N PRO A 32 9.81 7.04 -4.22
CA PRO A 32 9.35 6.16 -5.30
C PRO A 32 9.40 4.66 -4.94
N GLN A 33 10.28 4.26 -4.03
CA GLN A 33 10.38 2.89 -3.53
C GLN A 33 9.11 2.42 -2.81
N CYS A 34 8.42 3.31 -2.09
CA CYS A 34 7.15 2.97 -1.44
C CYS A 34 6.08 2.71 -2.49
N LEU A 35 6.07 3.51 -3.56
CA LEU A 35 5.13 3.33 -4.67
C LEU A 35 5.38 2.04 -5.45
N ASN A 36 6.64 1.70 -5.72
CA ASN A 36 7.00 0.42 -6.34
C ASN A 36 6.59 -0.76 -5.45
N TRP A 37 6.81 -0.65 -4.14
CA TRP A 37 6.38 -1.67 -3.19
C TRP A 37 4.87 -1.94 -3.28
N LEU A 38 4.04 -0.90 -3.42
CA LEU A 38 2.59 -1.07 -3.63
C LEU A 38 2.27 -1.88 -4.88
N LEU A 39 2.93 -1.58 -6.01
CA LEU A 39 2.70 -2.31 -7.27
C LEU A 39 3.03 -3.80 -7.16
N ASP A 40 4.11 -4.11 -6.44
CA ASP A 40 4.67 -5.45 -6.35
C ASP A 40 3.98 -6.33 -5.28
N ASN A 41 3.32 -5.73 -4.28
CA ASN A 41 2.84 -6.45 -3.08
C ASN A 41 1.31 -6.52 -2.95
N GLN A 42 0.55 -6.34 -4.04
CA GLN A 42 -0.88 -6.66 -4.04
C GLN A 42 -1.08 -8.19 -3.90
N LEU A 43 -1.95 -8.60 -2.99
CA LEU A 43 -2.34 -10.00 -2.81
C LEU A 43 -3.21 -10.50 -3.98
N LEU A 44 -3.31 -11.81 -4.11
CA LEU A 44 -4.09 -12.44 -5.19
C LEU A 44 -5.59 -12.09 -5.14
N ASP A 45 -6.11 -11.81 -3.95
CA ASP A 45 -7.50 -11.37 -3.75
C ASP A 45 -7.72 -9.87 -4.01
N GLY A 46 -6.67 -9.15 -4.44
CA GLY A 46 -6.72 -7.71 -4.73
C GLY A 46 -6.43 -6.82 -3.53
N SER A 47 -6.27 -7.37 -2.32
CA SER A 47 -6.04 -6.57 -1.12
C SER A 47 -4.55 -6.24 -0.91
N TRP A 48 -4.31 -5.22 -0.09
CA TRP A 48 -3.02 -5.00 0.55
C TRP A 48 -3.19 -5.19 2.05
N GLY A 49 -2.37 -6.04 2.64
CA GLY A 49 -2.46 -6.46 4.04
C GLY A 49 -1.62 -7.70 4.30
N LEU A 50 -1.75 -8.28 5.48
CA LEU A 50 -1.02 -9.50 5.81
C LEU A 50 -1.60 -10.73 5.08
N PRO A 51 -0.77 -11.55 4.42
CA PRO A 51 -1.18 -12.87 3.96
C PRO A 51 -1.67 -13.73 5.12
N ASN A 52 -2.69 -14.57 4.91
CA ASN A 52 -3.29 -15.41 5.97
C ASN A 52 -3.79 -14.61 7.18
N ARG A 53 -4.38 -13.44 6.93
CA ARG A 53 -4.97 -12.54 7.93
C ARG A 53 -5.97 -13.26 8.85
N ASP A 54 -5.82 -13.00 10.14
CA ASP A 54 -6.83 -13.34 11.15
C ASP A 54 -8.15 -12.61 10.81
N PRO A 55 -9.32 -13.24 10.94
CA PRO A 55 -10.62 -12.59 10.73
C PRO A 55 -10.79 -11.26 11.48
N LEU A 56 -10.11 -11.07 12.62
CA LEU A 56 -10.12 -9.81 13.37
C LEU A 56 -9.40 -8.64 12.66
N LEU A 57 -8.59 -8.92 11.64
CA LEU A 57 -7.79 -7.95 10.89
C LEU A 57 -8.42 -7.54 9.53
N ILE A 58 -9.69 -7.87 9.30
CA ILE A 58 -10.39 -7.48 8.06
C ILE A 58 -10.37 -5.96 7.86
N ASN A 59 -10.60 -5.19 8.92
CA ASN A 59 -10.58 -3.72 8.85
C ASN A 59 -9.20 -3.16 8.47
N ASP A 60 -8.12 -3.77 8.97
CA ASP A 60 -6.75 -3.36 8.65
C ASP A 60 -6.46 -3.52 7.16
N ALA A 61 -6.85 -4.66 6.59
CA ALA A 61 -6.67 -4.92 5.17
C ALA A 61 -7.56 -4.04 4.29
N LEU A 62 -8.78 -3.70 4.71
CA LEU A 62 -9.64 -2.76 3.98
C LEU A 62 -9.03 -1.35 3.98
N LEU A 63 -8.58 -0.86 5.14
CA LEU A 63 -7.93 0.45 5.26
C LEU A 63 -6.62 0.51 4.48
N SER A 64 -5.79 -0.54 4.60
CA SER A 64 -4.56 -0.69 3.82
C SER A 64 -4.85 -0.67 2.32
N THR A 65 -5.82 -1.45 1.86
CA THR A 65 -6.22 -1.51 0.43
C THR A 65 -6.69 -0.15 -0.06
N LEU A 66 -7.55 0.55 0.69
CA LEU A 66 -8.02 1.89 0.33
C LEU A 66 -6.86 2.88 0.24
N ALA A 67 -5.96 2.90 1.23
CA ALA A 67 -4.78 3.76 1.23
C ALA A 67 -3.89 3.50 0.00
N CYS A 68 -3.67 2.22 -0.34
CA CYS A 68 -2.89 1.82 -1.50
C CYS A 68 -3.53 2.29 -2.82
N ILE A 69 -4.85 2.15 -2.97
CA ILE A 69 -5.59 2.65 -4.13
C ILE A 69 -5.47 4.17 -4.25
N LEU A 70 -5.61 4.90 -3.14
CA LEU A 70 -5.47 6.36 -3.13
C LEU A 70 -4.06 6.80 -3.55
N ALA A 71 -3.02 6.11 -3.08
CA ALA A 71 -1.64 6.38 -3.45
C ALA A 71 -1.38 6.13 -4.94
N LEU A 72 -1.84 4.99 -5.48
CA LEU A 72 -1.72 4.68 -6.91
C LEU A 72 -2.48 5.69 -7.78
N LYS A 73 -3.69 6.07 -7.35
CA LYS A 73 -4.53 7.06 -8.02
C LYS A 73 -3.89 8.44 -8.06
N GLN A 74 -3.24 8.87 -6.97
CA GLN A 74 -2.57 10.17 -6.90
C GLN A 74 -1.50 10.33 -7.98
N TRP A 75 -0.78 9.24 -8.30
CA TRP A 75 0.29 9.24 -9.30
C TRP A 75 -0.16 8.78 -10.69
N GLY A 76 -1.43 8.39 -10.86
CA GLY A 76 -1.99 7.98 -12.14
C GLY A 76 -1.38 6.68 -12.69
N ILE A 77 -1.01 5.74 -11.82
CA ILE A 77 -0.38 4.47 -12.20
C ILE A 77 -1.10 3.26 -11.58
N GLY A 78 -0.83 2.05 -12.09
CA GLY A 78 -1.34 0.81 -11.49
C GLY A 78 -2.85 0.65 -11.61
N GLU A 79 -3.46 1.05 -12.73
CA GLU A 79 -4.90 0.98 -12.95
C GLU A 79 -5.46 -0.45 -12.79
N ASP A 80 -4.73 -1.47 -13.25
CA ASP A 80 -5.11 -2.88 -13.06
C ASP A 80 -5.16 -3.26 -11.58
N LYS A 81 -4.19 -2.76 -10.79
CA LYS A 81 -4.11 -2.99 -9.34
C LYS A 81 -5.25 -2.29 -8.62
N MET A 82 -5.55 -1.03 -8.99
CA MET A 82 -6.68 -0.28 -8.46
C MET A 82 -8.01 -1.00 -8.73
N ASN A 83 -8.24 -1.43 -9.98
CA ASN A 83 -9.46 -2.12 -10.38
C ASN A 83 -9.65 -3.45 -9.65
N LYS A 84 -8.57 -4.18 -9.35
CA LYS A 84 -8.64 -5.39 -8.53
C LYS A 84 -8.98 -5.07 -7.07
N GLY A 85 -8.34 -4.05 -6.50
CA GLY A 85 -8.58 -3.64 -5.12
C GLY A 85 -9.98 -3.09 -4.88
N THR A 86 -10.59 -2.42 -5.88
CA THR A 86 -11.97 -1.91 -5.76
C THR A 86 -13.03 -3.00 -5.72
N LEU A 87 -12.75 -4.21 -6.21
CA LEU A 87 -13.67 -5.36 -6.12
C LEU A 87 -13.87 -5.86 -4.68
N LEU A 88 -13.10 -5.36 -3.73
CA LEU A 88 -13.23 -5.68 -2.30
C LEU A 88 -14.27 -4.81 -1.57
N PHE A 89 -14.84 -3.80 -2.23
CA PHE A 89 -15.87 -2.90 -1.71
C PHE A 89 -17.20 -3.12 -2.43
#